data_AF-A0AAW7QJZ0-F1
#
_entry.id   AF-A0AAW7QJZ0-F1
#
_cell.length_a   1.000
_cell.length_b   1.000
_cell.length_c   1.000
_cell.angle_alpha   90.00
_cell.angle_beta   90.00
_cell.angle_gamma   90.00
#
_symmetry.space_group_name_H-M   'P 1'
#
loop_
_entity.id
_entity.type
_entity.pdbx_description
1 polymer ?
#
loop_
_entity_poly.entity_id
_entity_poly.type
_entity_poly.pdbx_seq_one_letter_code
_entity_poly.pdbx_strand_id
1 'polypeptide(L)'
;MKAQRESRTIHRYVTLDLHKEYVMVGVMNAAQEWVLRPRKVAMMRCHTWAAANLCQGDTVILETTGTVWAISDSVGPLVTRTVVAHAGAVRQIADARGKPDTEDLQRLFQLLIAAIVPDVWLQPAHVRTVRGLRSSCNRLGTPATMIRNRLPSNTLNTP
;
A
#
# COMPACT_ATOMS: atom_id res chain seq x y z
N MET A 1 -0.31 -24.10 -21.43
CA MET A 1 -0.58 -22.88 -22.23
C MET A 1 0.10 -21.70 -21.56
N LYS A 2 1.28 -21.28 -22.06
CA LYS A 2 1.97 -20.08 -21.57
C LYS A 2 1.19 -18.89 -22.11
N ALA A 3 0.51 -18.16 -21.23
CA ALA A 3 -0.10 -16.90 -21.62
C ALA A 3 1.02 -15.96 -22.08
N GLN A 4 1.03 -15.67 -23.38
CA GLN A 4 1.83 -14.62 -23.97
C GLN A 4 1.45 -13.33 -23.24
N ARG A 5 2.28 -12.92 -22.27
CA ARG A 5 2.11 -11.65 -21.57
C ARG A 5 2.43 -10.57 -22.56
N GLU A 6 1.38 -9.94 -23.09
CA GLU A 6 1.47 -8.65 -23.75
C GLU A 6 2.31 -7.74 -22.87
N SER A 7 3.55 -7.51 -23.27
CA SER A 7 4.38 -6.44 -22.78
C SER A 7 3.71 -5.14 -23.23
N ARG A 8 2.60 -4.76 -22.56
CA ARG A 8 2.09 -3.39 -22.57
C ARG A 8 3.28 -2.54 -22.19
N THR A 9 3.69 -1.66 -23.10
CA THR A 9 4.87 -0.82 -22.97
C THR A 9 4.78 -0.04 -21.67
N ILE A 10 5.54 -0.48 -20.65
CA ILE A 10 5.61 0.23 -19.38
C ILE A 10 6.51 1.44 -19.62
N HIS A 11 5.93 2.62 -19.58
CA HIS A 11 6.63 3.88 -19.86
C HIS A 11 7.19 4.52 -18.59
N ARG A 12 6.50 4.34 -17.47
CA ARG A 12 6.90 4.88 -16.16
C ARG A 12 6.44 4.01 -15.00
N TYR A 13 7.23 4.05 -13.94
CA TYR A 13 6.97 3.43 -12.66
C TYR A 13 6.54 4.51 -11.66
N VAL A 14 5.41 4.29 -11.01
CA VAL A 14 4.87 5.18 -9.99
C VAL A 14 4.86 4.43 -8.68
N THR A 15 5.48 4.97 -7.64
CA THR A 15 5.48 4.39 -6.30
C THR A 15 4.60 5.24 -5.39
N LEU A 16 3.76 4.59 -4.60
CA LEU A 16 2.89 5.20 -3.60
C LEU A 16 3.14 4.51 -2.26
N ASP A 17 3.82 5.21 -1.37
CA ASP A 17 3.95 4.82 0.04
C ASP A 17 2.83 5.52 0.83
N LEU A 18 1.96 4.71 1.43
CA LEU A 18 0.70 5.10 2.04
C LEU A 18 0.90 5.33 3.54
N HIS A 19 0.93 6.58 3.98
CA HIS A 19 0.87 6.93 5.40
C HIS A 19 -0.56 7.35 5.82
N LYS A 20 -0.75 7.53 7.13
CA LYS A 20 -2.06 7.88 7.71
C LYS A 20 -2.64 9.19 7.16
N GLU A 21 -1.81 10.20 6.98
CA GLU A 21 -2.25 11.56 6.62
C GLU A 21 -1.83 11.97 5.20
N TYR A 22 -0.84 11.30 4.62
CA TYR A 22 -0.30 11.61 3.32
C TYR A 22 0.16 10.35 2.60
N VAL A 23 0.26 10.46 1.28
CA VAL A 23 0.87 9.48 0.40
C VAL A 23 2.16 10.10 -0.11
N MET A 24 3.26 9.38 0.08
CA MET A 24 4.55 9.73 -0.50
C MET A 24 4.57 9.20 -1.93
N VAL A 25 4.69 10.11 -2.90
CA VAL A 25 4.59 9.77 -4.31
C VAL A 25 5.87 10.13 -5.03
N GLY A 26 6.36 9.24 -5.89
CA GLY A 26 7.27 9.68 -6.96
C GLY A 26 7.23 8.75 -8.16
N VAL A 27 7.84 9.25 -9.23
CA VAL A 27 7.69 8.68 -10.56
C VAL A 27 9.05 8.59 -11.23
N MET A 28 9.36 7.42 -11.75
CA MET A 28 10.56 7.16 -12.55
C MET A 28 10.18 6.69 -13.95
N ASN A 29 10.98 7.04 -14.94
CA ASN A 29 10.83 6.49 -16.29
C ASN A 29 11.34 5.04 -16.35
N ALA A 30 11.24 4.41 -17.52
CA ALA A 30 11.77 3.05 -17.74
C ALA A 30 13.29 2.93 -17.48
N ALA A 31 14.05 4.02 -17.64
CA ALA A 31 15.48 4.10 -17.34
C ALA A 31 15.79 4.37 -15.85
N GLN A 32 14.77 4.35 -14.98
CA GLN A 32 14.87 4.63 -13.55
C GLN A 32 15.36 6.05 -13.21
N GLU A 33 15.17 6.99 -14.12
CA GLU A 33 15.39 8.42 -13.89
C GLU A 33 14.10 9.07 -13.41
N TRP A 34 14.25 10.05 -12.53
CA TRP A 34 13.10 10.75 -11.97
C TRP A 34 12.35 11.59 -13.01
N VAL A 35 11.07 11.28 -13.17
CA VAL A 35 10.08 12.14 -13.83
C VAL A 35 9.42 13.05 -12.80
N LEU A 36 9.17 12.53 -11.60
CA LEU A 36 8.67 13.29 -10.45
C LEU A 36 9.43 12.87 -9.21
N ARG A 37 10.18 13.81 -8.62
CA ARG A 37 10.84 13.62 -7.33
C ARG A 37 9.82 13.32 -6.23
N PRO A 38 10.21 12.59 -5.16
CA PRO A 38 9.31 12.26 -4.06
C PRO A 38 8.63 13.50 -3.48
N ARG A 39 7.30 13.52 -3.48
CA ARG A 39 6.51 14.60 -2.88
C ARG A 39 5.30 14.09 -2.13
N LYS A 40 4.94 14.78 -1.04
CA LYS A 40 3.82 14.38 -0.19
C LYS A 40 2.52 14.88 -0.83
N VAL A 41 1.57 13.97 -0.97
CA VAL A 41 0.20 14.27 -1.38
C VAL A 41 -0.71 13.96 -0.20
N ALA A 42 -1.53 14.91 0.24
CA ALA A 42 -2.48 14.67 1.32
C ALA A 42 -3.38 13.46 0.99
N MET A 43 -3.64 12.59 1.97
CA MET A 43 -4.40 11.35 1.74
C MET A 43 -5.79 11.63 1.13
N MET A 44 -6.45 12.71 1.57
CA MET A 44 -7.74 13.17 1.00
C MET A 44 -7.67 13.55 -0.48
N ARG A 45 -6.50 13.96 -0.98
CA ARG A 45 -6.28 14.36 -2.39
C ARG A 45 -5.70 13.23 -3.23
N CYS A 46 -5.43 12.06 -2.65
CA CYS A 46 -4.79 10.94 -3.34
C CYS A 46 -5.58 10.50 -4.58
N HIS A 47 -6.90 10.37 -4.45
CA HIS A 47 -7.76 9.94 -5.56
C HIS A 47 -7.77 10.94 -6.72
N THR A 48 -7.96 12.23 -6.42
CA THR A 48 -7.93 13.31 -7.42
C THR A 48 -6.55 13.44 -8.06
N TRP A 49 -5.48 13.27 -7.27
CA TRP A 49 -4.10 13.27 -7.80
C TRP A 49 -3.90 12.09 -8.76
N ALA A 50 -4.32 10.89 -8.37
CA ALA A 50 -4.21 9.69 -9.19
C ALA A 50 -4.93 9.86 -10.53
N ALA A 51 -6.19 10.31 -10.51
CA ALA A 51 -6.98 10.54 -11.73
C ALA A 51 -6.35 11.57 -12.68
N ALA A 52 -5.67 12.60 -12.14
CA ALA A 52 -5.05 13.65 -12.94
C ALA A 52 -3.63 13.33 -13.43
N ASN A 53 -2.93 12.37 -12.79
CA ASN A 53 -1.49 12.15 -13.04
C ASN A 53 -1.17 10.77 -13.58
N LEU A 54 -2.06 9.78 -13.43
CA LEU A 54 -1.85 8.42 -13.91
C LEU A 54 -2.46 8.20 -15.28
N CYS A 55 -1.83 7.32 -16.07
CA CYS A 55 -2.34 6.95 -17.39
C CYS A 55 -2.04 5.49 -17.75
N GLN A 56 -2.68 5.04 -18.83
CA GLN A 56 -2.35 3.78 -19.47
C GLN A 56 -0.90 3.84 -19.97
N GLY A 57 -0.08 2.89 -19.56
CA GLY A 57 1.39 2.90 -19.68
C GLY A 57 2.13 2.83 -18.34
N ASP A 58 1.42 3.09 -17.24
CA ASP A 58 2.03 3.16 -15.92
C ASP A 58 2.00 1.84 -15.18
N THR A 59 3.06 1.57 -14.43
CA THR A 59 3.05 0.56 -13.38
C THR A 59 3.07 1.23 -12.02
N VAL A 60 1.98 1.07 -11.25
CA VAL A 60 1.88 1.60 -9.90
C VAL A 60 2.28 0.55 -8.88
N ILE A 61 3.10 0.96 -7.91
CA ILE A 61 3.64 0.13 -6.84
C ILE A 61 3.14 0.71 -5.53
N LEU A 62 2.34 -0.07 -4.82
CA LEU A 62 1.72 0.32 -3.56
C LEU A 62 2.40 -0.43 -2.41
N GLU A 63 2.82 0.28 -1.37
CA GLU A 63 3.29 -0.39 -0.16
C GLU A 63 2.12 -1.01 0.62
N THR A 64 2.30 -2.27 1.10
CA THR A 64 1.24 -3.03 1.77
C THR A 64 0.91 -2.46 3.15
N THR A 65 0.01 -1.48 3.19
CA THR A 65 -0.62 -0.98 4.41
C THR A 65 -2.10 -1.38 4.47
N GLY A 66 -2.75 -1.19 5.62
CA GLY A 66 -4.15 -1.62 5.81
C GLY A 66 -5.16 -1.02 4.83
N THR A 67 -4.86 0.15 4.25
CA THR A 67 -5.68 0.89 3.27
C THR A 67 -5.27 0.64 1.82
N VAL A 68 -4.26 -0.19 1.57
CA VAL A 68 -3.70 -0.42 0.23
C VAL A 68 -4.74 -0.88 -0.79
N TRP A 69 -5.72 -1.65 -0.36
CA TRP A 69 -6.75 -2.21 -1.24
C TRP A 69 -7.69 -1.16 -1.81
N ALA A 70 -8.15 -0.20 -0.99
CA ALA A 70 -9.04 0.86 -1.46
C ALA A 70 -8.35 1.76 -2.50
N ILE A 71 -7.05 2.02 -2.31
CA ILE A 71 -6.24 2.77 -3.28
C ILE A 71 -5.96 1.92 -4.52
N SER A 72 -5.64 0.64 -4.36
CA SER A 72 -5.43 -0.28 -5.48
C SER A 72 -6.67 -0.39 -6.38
N ASP A 73 -7.86 -0.47 -5.80
CA ASP A 73 -9.11 -0.58 -6.56
C ASP A 73 -9.43 0.73 -7.30
N SER A 74 -9.04 1.88 -6.73
CA SER A 74 -9.16 3.19 -7.38
C SER A 74 -8.17 3.39 -8.52
N VAL A 75 -6.93 2.90 -8.35
CA VAL A 75 -5.82 3.14 -9.27
C VAL A 75 -5.79 2.13 -10.40
N GLY A 76 -6.18 0.87 -10.16
CA GLY A 76 -6.15 -0.22 -11.13
C GLY A 76 -6.76 0.12 -12.50
N PRO A 77 -7.94 0.79 -12.56
CA PRO A 77 -8.55 1.19 -13.83
C PRO A 77 -7.76 2.26 -14.61
N LEU A 78 -6.92 3.06 -13.92
CA LEU A 78 -6.21 4.20 -14.50
C LEU A 78 -4.87 3.81 -15.15
N VAL A 79 -4.33 2.63 -14.81
CA VAL A 79 -2.95 2.24 -15.14
C VAL A 79 -2.85 0.89 -15.82
N THR A 80 -1.71 0.63 -16.46
CA THR A 80 -1.44 -0.66 -17.10
C THR A 80 -1.35 -1.79 -16.10
N ARG A 81 -0.70 -1.54 -14.95
CA ARG A 81 -0.45 -2.55 -13.93
C ARG A 81 -0.41 -1.93 -12.54
N THR A 82 -1.01 -2.61 -11.57
CA THR A 82 -0.87 -2.27 -10.15
C THR A 82 -0.21 -3.43 -9.42
N VAL A 83 0.78 -3.13 -8.60
CA VAL A 83 1.57 -4.07 -7.81
C VAL A 83 1.50 -3.63 -6.35
N VAL A 84 1.31 -4.58 -5.45
CA VAL A 84 1.28 -4.33 -4.00
C VAL A 84 2.54 -4.94 -3.40
N ALA A 85 3.53 -4.12 -3.02
CA ALA A 85 4.78 -4.58 -2.44
C ALA A 85 4.65 -4.82 -0.94
N HIS A 86 5.13 -5.96 -0.42
CA HIS A 86 5.03 -6.31 0.99
C HIS A 86 5.84 -5.34 1.87
N ALA A 87 5.16 -4.56 2.72
CA ALA A 87 5.79 -3.52 3.56
C ALA A 87 6.95 -4.05 4.41
N GLY A 88 6.90 -5.30 4.91
CA GLY A 88 8.01 -5.90 5.66
C GLY A 88 9.30 -6.08 4.84
N ALA A 89 9.19 -6.35 3.53
CA ALA A 89 10.36 -6.48 2.66
C ALA A 89 10.93 -5.10 2.29
N VAL A 90 10.04 -4.13 2.05
CA VAL A 90 10.38 -2.72 1.80
C VAL A 90 11.06 -2.10 3.03
N ARG A 91 10.56 -2.45 4.21
CA ARG A 91 11.04 -1.97 5.49
C ARG A 91 12.35 -2.62 5.93
N GLN A 92 12.62 -3.89 5.60
CA GLN A 92 13.97 -4.47 5.79
C GLN A 92 15.03 -3.77 4.94
N ILE A 93 14.64 -3.28 3.76
CA ILE A 93 15.50 -2.49 2.88
C ILE A 93 15.69 -1.06 3.43
N ALA A 94 14.65 -0.47 4.04
CA ALA A 94 14.65 0.90 4.55
C ALA A 94 15.20 1.07 5.98
N ASP A 95 14.83 0.19 6.93
CA ASP A 95 15.14 0.26 8.38
C ASP A 95 16.65 0.12 8.68
N ALA A 96 17.48 -0.22 7.69
CA ALA A 96 18.93 -0.15 7.82
C ALA A 96 19.45 1.30 7.98
N ARG A 97 18.62 2.33 7.76
CA ARG A 97 19.03 3.74 7.76
C ARG A 97 17.95 4.63 8.39
N GLY A 98 18.37 5.72 9.04
CA GLY A 98 17.52 6.62 9.82
C GLY A 98 16.47 7.38 8.99
N LYS A 99 16.38 8.70 9.16
CA LYS A 99 15.41 9.52 8.39
C LYS A 99 15.81 9.49 6.91
N PRO A 100 14.95 9.03 5.99
CA PRO A 100 15.35 8.84 4.60
C PRO A 100 15.54 10.20 3.91
N ASP A 101 16.77 10.45 3.43
CA ASP A 101 17.08 11.57 2.55
C ASP A 101 16.57 11.28 1.12
N THR A 102 16.57 12.30 0.25
CA THR A 102 16.07 12.19 -1.13
C THR A 102 16.77 11.09 -1.94
N GLU A 103 18.06 10.85 -1.68
CA GLU A 103 18.82 9.76 -2.31
C GLU A 103 18.42 8.38 -1.79
N ASP A 104 18.07 8.26 -0.50
CA ASP A 104 17.61 6.99 0.06
C ASP A 104 16.22 6.63 -0.48
N LEU A 105 15.36 7.63 -0.71
CA LEU A 105 14.08 7.43 -1.41
C LEU A 105 14.29 6.98 -2.86
N GLN A 106 15.31 7.47 -3.55
CA GLN A 106 15.65 7.01 -4.90
C GLN A 106 16.04 5.53 -4.91
N ARG A 107 16.93 5.12 -4.01
CA ARG A 107 17.35 3.71 -3.88
C ARG A 107 16.18 2.82 -3.52
N LEU A 108 15.34 3.25 -2.58
CA LEU A 108 14.13 2.53 -2.19
C LEU A 108 13.21 2.30 -3.38
N PHE A 109 12.99 3.33 -4.22
CA PHE A 109 12.12 3.23 -5.38
C PHE A 109 12.70 2.34 -6.46
N GLN A 110 14.01 2.42 -6.71
CA GLN A 110 14.70 1.52 -7.63
C GLN A 110 14.61 0.07 -7.17
N LEU A 111 14.75 -0.19 -5.87
CA LEU A 111 14.60 -1.53 -5.28
C LEU A 111 13.16 -2.02 -5.34
N LEU A 112 12.18 -1.15 -5.07
CA LEU A 112 10.76 -1.44 -5.28
C LEU A 112 10.49 -1.82 -6.73
N ILE A 113 11.04 -1.07 -7.70
CA ILE A 113 10.94 -1.36 -9.13
C ILE A 113 11.57 -2.72 -9.47
N ALA A 114 12.78 -2.98 -8.96
CA ALA A 114 13.49 -4.24 -9.19
C ALA A 114 12.79 -5.45 -8.52
N ALA A 115 12.12 -5.24 -7.39
CA ALA A 115 11.40 -6.27 -6.65
C ALA A 115 10.02 -6.63 -7.25
N ILE A 116 9.56 -5.95 -8.31
CA ILE A 116 8.32 -6.25 -9.06
C ILE A 116 8.45 -7.53 -9.93
N VAL A 117 9.65 -8.11 -10.00
CA VAL A 117 9.98 -9.20 -10.93
C VAL A 117 9.25 -10.53 -10.64
N PRO A 118 8.76 -10.85 -9.42
CA PRO A 118 7.76 -11.90 -9.25
C PRO A 118 6.33 -11.33 -9.23
N ASP A 119 5.37 -12.08 -9.78
CA ASP A 119 3.93 -11.84 -9.58
C ASP A 119 3.60 -11.72 -8.10
N VAL A 120 3.39 -10.49 -7.62
CA VAL A 120 2.84 -10.31 -6.28
C VAL A 120 1.35 -10.58 -6.34
N TRP A 121 0.92 -11.63 -5.64
CA TRP A 121 -0.47 -12.07 -5.58
C TRP A 121 -1.39 -10.94 -5.11
N LEU A 122 -2.22 -10.44 -6.03
CA LEU A 122 -3.29 -9.50 -5.69
C LEU A 122 -4.44 -10.27 -5.03
N GLN A 123 -4.84 -9.86 -3.83
CA GLN A 123 -5.84 -10.61 -3.07
C GLN A 123 -7.22 -10.42 -3.69
N PRO A 124 -7.98 -11.48 -4.00
CA PRO A 124 -9.35 -11.35 -4.49
C PRO A 124 -10.26 -10.65 -3.47
N ALA A 125 -11.25 -9.90 -3.94
CA ALA A 125 -12.15 -9.10 -3.10
C ALA A 125 -12.81 -9.90 -1.95
N HIS A 126 -13.24 -11.14 -2.22
CA HIS A 126 -13.85 -12.01 -1.20
C HIS A 126 -12.89 -12.34 -0.05
N VAL A 127 -11.59 -12.57 -0.34
CA VAL A 127 -10.56 -12.79 0.68
C VAL A 127 -10.33 -11.53 1.50
N ARG A 128 -10.43 -10.35 0.87
CA ARG A 128 -10.28 -9.05 1.56
C ARG A 128 -11.42 -8.81 2.55
N THR A 129 -12.66 -9.10 2.17
CA THR A 129 -13.84 -8.92 3.04
C THR A 129 -13.70 -9.73 4.33
N VAL A 130 -13.37 -11.01 4.22
CA VAL A 130 -13.20 -11.91 5.38
C VAL A 130 -12.07 -11.42 6.28
N ARG A 131 -10.96 -10.96 5.68
CA ARG A 131 -9.82 -10.47 6.46
C ARG A 131 -10.13 -9.14 7.16
N GLY A 132 -10.86 -8.25 6.50
CA GLY A 132 -11.35 -7.00 7.10
C GLY A 132 -12.26 -7.23 8.31
N LEU A 133 -13.16 -8.21 8.21
CA LEU A 133 -13.99 -8.65 9.34
C LEU A 133 -13.13 -9.18 10.49
N ARG A 134 -12.19 -10.09 10.20
CA ARG A 134 -11.29 -10.65 11.22
C ARG A 134 -10.45 -9.57 11.93
N SER A 135 -9.87 -8.63 11.18
CA SER A 135 -9.13 -7.51 11.76
C SER A 135 -10.02 -6.60 12.62
N SER A 136 -11.29 -6.43 12.24
CA SER A 136 -12.27 -5.65 13.01
C SER A 136 -12.66 -6.35 14.30
N CYS A 137 -12.96 -7.65 14.26
CA CYS A 137 -13.19 -8.47 15.45
C CYS A 137 -11.99 -8.43 16.41
N ASN A 138 -10.76 -8.57 15.90
CA ASN A 138 -9.55 -8.49 16.72
C ASN A 138 -9.39 -7.12 17.39
N ARG A 139 -9.66 -6.03 16.69
CA ARG A 139 -9.62 -4.67 17.27
C ARG A 139 -10.65 -4.46 18.37
N LEU A 140 -11.80 -5.10 18.26
CA LEU A 140 -12.89 -4.99 19.24
C LEU A 140 -12.72 -5.96 20.41
N GLY A 141 -11.99 -7.06 20.22
CA GLY A 141 -11.74 -8.07 21.26
C GLY A 141 -11.03 -7.51 22.49
N THR A 142 -9.93 -6.78 22.31
CA THR A 142 -9.16 -6.23 23.45
C THR A 142 -9.96 -5.20 24.27
N PRO A 143 -10.64 -4.20 23.65
CA PRO A 143 -11.56 -3.31 24.37
C PRO A 143 -12.72 -4.05 25.03
N ALA A 144 -13.33 -5.04 24.39
CA ALA A 144 -14.43 -5.80 24.96
C ALA A 144 -13.99 -6.59 26.21
N THR A 145 -12.81 -7.20 26.19
CA THR A 145 -12.23 -7.88 27.36
C THR A 145 -11.90 -6.88 28.47
N MET A 146 -11.34 -5.71 28.14
CA MET A 146 -11.09 -4.66 29.14
C MET A 146 -12.39 -4.16 29.79
N ILE A 147 -13.45 -3.93 29.00
CA ILE A 147 -14.76 -3.51 29.52
C ILE A 147 -15.35 -4.60 30.42
N ARG A 148 -15.25 -5.87 30.01
CA ARG A 148 -15.72 -7.01 30.82
C ARG A 148 -14.96 -7.12 32.15
N ASN A 149 -13.64 -6.95 32.13
CA ASN A 149 -12.79 -7.01 33.32
C ASN A 149 -12.89 -5.75 34.20
N ARG A 150 -13.53 -4.67 33.72
CA ARG A 150 -13.84 -3.46 34.51
C ARG A 150 -15.16 -3.57 35.27
N LEU A 151 -15.99 -4.58 34.99
CA LEU A 151 -17.19 -4.84 35.78
C LEU A 151 -16.75 -5.51 37.10
N PRO A 152 -17.03 -4.90 38.27
CA PRO A 152 -16.73 -5.52 39.55
C PRO A 152 -17.56 -6.81 39.71
N SER A 153 -16.93 -7.87 40.23
CA SER A 153 -17.52 -9.21 40.42
C SER A 153 -18.72 -9.26 41.37
N ASN A 154 -19.10 -8.14 42.01
CA ASN A 154 -20.04 -8.12 43.13
C ASN A 154 -21.48 -7.73 42.76
N THR A 155 -21.92 -7.94 41.52
CA THR A 155 -23.29 -7.56 41.08
C THR A 155 -24.29 -8.72 41.01
N LEU A 156 -23.91 -9.94 41.45
CA LEU A 156 -24.81 -11.11 41.46
C LEU A 156 -25.12 -11.68 42.84
N ASN A 157 -24.85 -10.94 43.93
CA ASN A 157 -25.33 -11.34 45.27
C ASN A 157 -25.98 -10.13 45.96
N THR A 158 -27.31 -10.07 45.86
CA THR A 158 -28.16 -9.28 46.77
C THR A 158 -29.32 -10.20 47.19
N PRO A 159 -29.83 -10.03 48.41
CA PRO A 159 -29.91 -11.04 49.47
C PRO A 159 -30.92 -12.18 49.27
#